data_AF-A0A388NZ37-F1
#
_entry.id   AF-A0A388NZ37-F1
#
_cell.length_a   1.000
_cell.length_b   1.000
_cell.length_c   1.000
_cell.angle_alpha   90.00
_cell.angle_beta   90.00
_cell.angle_gamma   90.00
#
_symmetry.space_group_name_H-M   'P 1'
#
loop_
_entity.id
_entity.type
_entity.pdbx_description
1 polymer ?
#
loop_
_entity_poly.entity_id
_entity_poly.type
_entity_poly.pdbx_seq_one_letter_code
_entity_poly.pdbx_strand_id
1 'polypeptide(L)' 'MQSFIADTGITFANINDGDGEVFARFEVPYQPGWAFVARDGTVTTKIGVLTEAELDQELNRLATN' A
#
# COMPACT_ATOMS: atom_id res chain seq x y z
N MET A 1 12.68 -11.34 2.29
CA MET A 1 12.16 -10.51 1.18
C MET A 1 12.53 -11.08 -0.19
N GLN A 2 13.81 -11.31 -0.51
CA GLN A 2 14.18 -11.76 -1.88
C GLN A 2 13.57 -13.10 -2.32
N SER A 3 13.51 -14.12 -1.45
CA SER A 3 12.84 -15.39 -1.77
C SER A 3 11.35 -15.19 -2.07
N PHE A 4 10.66 -14.37 -1.28
CA PHE A 4 9.24 -14.06 -1.50
C PHE A 4 8.99 -13.39 -2.86
N ILE A 5 9.86 -12.47 -3.27
CA ILE A 5 9.77 -11.84 -4.61
C ILE A 5 9.96 -12.88 -5.71
N ALA A 6 10.95 -13.77 -5.57
CA ALA A 6 11.19 -14.85 -6.54
C ALA A 6 10.01 -15.83 -6.63
N ASP A 7 9.39 -16.17 -5.50
CA ASP A 7 8.29 -17.14 -5.42
C ASP A 7 6.97 -16.56 -5.94
N THR A 8 6.73 -15.25 -5.78
CA THR A 8 5.46 -14.59 -6.15
C THR A 8 5.50 -13.87 -7.50
N GLY A 9 6.69 -13.59 -8.03
CA GLY A 9 6.85 -12.87 -9.30
C GLY A 9 6.43 -11.40 -9.25
N ILE A 10 6.35 -10.79 -8.05
CA ILE A 10 6.01 -9.38 -7.90
C ILE A 10 7.09 -8.51 -8.58
N THR A 11 6.66 -7.57 -9.43
CA THR A 11 7.54 -6.76 -10.29
C THR A 11 7.68 -5.30 -9.86
N PHE A 12 6.93 -4.84 -8.86
CA PHE A 12 7.02 -3.48 -8.34
C PHE A 12 8.04 -3.38 -7.19
N ALA A 13 8.42 -2.14 -6.84
CA ALA A 13 9.40 -1.88 -5.80
C ALA A 13 8.93 -2.39 -4.44
N ASN A 14 9.78 -3.16 -3.77
CA ASN A 14 9.57 -3.65 -2.42
C ASN A 14 10.69 -3.10 -1.52
N ILE A 15 10.35 -2.78 -0.27
CA ILE A 15 11.30 -2.29 0.74
C ILE A 15 11.21 -3.16 1.99
N ASN A 16 12.32 -3.27 2.72
CA ASN A 16 12.36 -3.95 4.01
C ASN A 16 12.18 -2.93 5.14
N ASP A 17 10.95 -2.77 5.64
CA ASP A 17 10.62 -1.87 6.75
C ASP A 17 10.79 -2.57 8.11
N GLY A 18 11.99 -3.08 8.39
CA GLY A 18 12.26 -3.91 9.58
C GLY A 18 12.02 -3.18 10.91
N ASP A 19 12.27 -1.87 10.94
CA ASP A 19 12.05 -1.00 12.10
C ASP A 19 10.64 -0.40 12.16
N GLY A 20 9.82 -0.60 11.11
CA GLY A 20 8.43 -0.15 11.05
C GLY A 20 8.24 1.37 10.84
N GLU A 21 9.28 2.10 10.43
CA GLU A 21 9.23 3.56 10.26
C GLU A 21 8.27 3.97 9.15
N VAL A 22 8.18 3.19 8.07
CA VAL A 22 7.26 3.47 6.96
C VAL A 22 5.82 3.21 7.41
N PHE A 23 5.57 2.10 8.10
CA PHE A 23 4.25 1.79 8.69
C PHE A 23 3.80 2.91 9.65
N ALA A 24 4.68 3.36 10.54
CA ALA A 24 4.40 4.44 11.47
C ALA A 24 4.09 5.76 10.76
N ARG A 25 4.87 6.12 9.72
CA ARG A 25 4.66 7.35 8.95
C ARG A 25 3.31 7.39 8.23
N PHE A 26 2.83 6.24 7.76
CA PHE A 26 1.55 6.12 7.07
C PHE A 26 0.42 5.66 7.99
N GLU A 27 0.62 5.62 9.31
CA GLU A 27 -0.40 5.21 10.29
C GLU A 27 -1.01 3.83 9.99
N VAL A 28 -0.22 2.88 9.48
CA VAL A 28 -0.64 1.49 9.22
C VAL A 28 -0.28 0.63 10.44
N PRO A 29 -1.25 0.18 11.26
CA PRO A 29 -0.98 -0.53 12.51
C PRO A 29 -0.58 -2.00 12.30
N TYR A 30 -1.03 -2.61 11.19
CA TYR A 30 -0.71 -3.99 10.83
C TYR A 30 -1.02 -4.25 9.36
N GLN A 31 -0.40 -5.30 8.82
CA GLN A 31 -0.69 -5.82 7.49
C GLN A 31 -1.82 -6.88 7.51
N PRO A 32 -2.59 -7.04 6.42
CA PRO A 32 -2.57 -6.21 5.21
C PRO A 32 -3.14 -4.81 5.46
N GLY A 33 -2.52 -3.81 4.85
CA GLY A 33 -2.88 -2.40 4.98
C GLY A 33 -2.39 -1.61 3.77
N TRP A 34 -3.13 -0.56 3.41
CA TRP A 34 -2.95 0.22 2.21
C TRP A 34 -2.90 1.71 2.56
N ALA A 35 -1.97 2.44 1.98
CA ALA A 35 -1.91 3.90 2.04
C ALA A 35 -2.03 4.46 0.61
N PHE A 36 -3.08 5.24 0.38
CA PHE A 36 -3.37 5.90 -0.88
C PHE A 36 -2.94 7.36 -0.79
N VAL A 37 -1.95 7.75 -1.61
CA VAL A 37 -1.37 9.10 -1.62
C VAL A 37 -1.86 9.86 -2.84
N ALA A 38 -2.58 10.97 -2.63
CA ALA A 38 -3.05 11.86 -3.69
C ALA A 38 -1.93 12.81 -4.18
N ARG A 39 -2.16 13.50 -5.31
CA ARG A 39 -1.18 14.40 -5.93
C ARG A 39 -0.77 15.57 -5.03
N ASP A 40 -1.68 16.01 -4.18
CA ASP A 40 -1.47 17.08 -3.19
C ASP A 40 -0.73 16.60 -1.92
N GLY A 41 -0.43 15.29 -1.83
CA GLY A 41 0.19 14.67 -0.67
C GLY A 41 -0.78 14.19 0.40
N THR A 42 -2.10 14.37 0.22
CA THR A 42 -3.10 13.83 1.14
C THR A 42 -3.05 12.30 1.15
N VAL A 43 -3.03 11.71 2.36
CA VAL A 43 -2.99 10.26 2.56
C VAL A 43 -4.34 9.76 3.08
N THR A 44 -4.82 8.66 2.53
CA THR A 44 -5.94 7.90 3.07
C THR A 44 -5.51 6.46 3.29
N THR A 45 -5.79 5.91 4.47
CA THR A 45 -5.43 4.53 4.83
C THR A 45 -6.65 3.61 4.78
N LYS A 46 -6.43 2.36 4.34
CA LYS A 46 -7.40 1.27 4.48
C LYS A 46 -6.72 0.06 5.10
N ILE A 47 -7.33 -0.49 6.15
CA ILE A 47 -6.80 -1.63 6.89
C ILE A 47 -7.55 -2.89 6.51
N GLY A 48 -6.82 -3.98 6.27
CA GLY A 48 -7.36 -5.26 5.84
C GLY A 48 -7.11 -5.55 4.35
N VAL A 49 -7.66 -6.69 3.92
CA VAL A 49 -7.62 -7.10 2.51
C VAL A 49 -8.61 -6.24 1.73
N LEU A 50 -8.19 -5.76 0.56
CA LEU A 50 -9.09 -5.14 -0.41
C LEU A 50 -9.46 -6.15 -1.49
N THR A 51 -10.72 -6.12 -1.90
CA THR A 51 -11.15 -6.74 -3.16
C THR A 51 -10.62 -5.94 -4.35
N GLU A 52 -10.59 -6.56 -5.53
CA GLU A 52 -10.21 -5.89 -6.77
C GLU A 52 -11.10 -4.66 -7.06
N ALA A 53 -12.42 -4.79 -6.85
CA ALA A 53 -13.35 -3.68 -7.01
C ALA A 53 -13.09 -2.51 -6.06
N GLU A 54 -12.72 -2.78 -4.80
CA GLU A 54 -12.37 -1.73 -3.84
C GLU A 54 -11.06 -1.04 -4.20
N LEU A 55 -10.07 -1.80 -4.70
CA LEU A 55 -8.80 -1.25 -5.17
C LEU A 55 -9.03 -0.34 -6.38
N ASP A 56 -9.78 -0.79 -7.38
CA ASP A 56 -10.12 -0.01 -8.57
C ASP A 56 -10.85 1.29 -8.21
N GLN A 57 -11.78 1.23 -7.25
CA GLN A 57 -12.49 2.41 -6.77
C GLN A 57 -11.53 3.45 -6.18
N GLU A 58 -10.55 3.03 -5.35
CA GLU A 58 -9.57 3.95 -4.77
C GLU A 58 -8.62 4.53 -5.83
N LEU A 59 -8.20 3.72 -6.80
CA LEU A 59 -7.35 4.20 -7.90
C LEU A 59 -8.09 5.22 -8.79
N ASN A 60 -9.35 4.98 -9.11
CA ASN A 60 -10.19 5.93 -9.85
C ASN A 60 -10.40 7.24 -9.09
N ARG A 61 -10.60 7.16 -7.76
CA ARG A 61 -10.67 8.34 -6.89
C ARG A 61 -9.37 9.15 -6.94
N LEU A 62 -8.21 8.50 -6.89
CA LEU A 62 -6.91 9.18 -6.99
C LEU A 62 -6.62 9.76 -8.37
N ALA A 63 -7.12 9.16 -9.44
CA ALA A 63 -6.93 9.66 -10.80
C ALA A 63 -7.71 10.95 -11.09
N THR A 64 -8.78 11.20 -10.32
CA THR A 64 -9.72 12.32 -10.56
C THR A 64 -9.50 13.52 -9.63
N ASN A 65 -8.75 13.33 -8.53
CA ASN A 65 -8.38 14.36 -7.56
C ASN A 65 -6.94 14.86 -7.79
#